data_AF-A0A662AN91-F1
#
_entry.id   AF-A0A662AN91-F1
#
_cell.length_a   1.000
_cell.length_b   1.000
_cell.length_c   1.000
_cell.angle_alpha   90.00
_cell.angle_beta   90.00
_cell.angle_gamma   90.00
#
_symmetry.space_group_name_H-M   'P 1'
#
loop_
_entity.id
_entity.type
_entity.pdbx_description
1 polymer ?
#
loop_
_entity_poly.entity_id
_entity_poly.type
_entity_poly.pdbx_seq_one_letter_code
_entity_poly.pdbx_strand_id
1 'polypeptide(L)'
;MYKRLIMLLLTLSLVSYSPINRGPVFKFKMDNFDVDVLGNLYVVREAELIKYNSELRKEATFANLSLGEISSIDVSDAMNLLVFYEDFSKVLFLDNTLSLKKSAIDLSELGFPDASLACLSYNNA
;
A
#
# COMPACT_ATOMS: atom_id res chain seq x y z
N MET A 1 37.67 -27.04 -40.17
CA MET A 1 36.33 -26.46 -40.00
C MET A 1 35.83 -26.48 -38.56
N TYR A 2 35.87 -27.62 -37.85
CA TYR A 2 35.31 -27.76 -36.49
C TYR A 2 35.97 -26.85 -35.42
N LYS A 3 37.27 -26.54 -35.51
CA LYS A 3 37.94 -25.62 -34.55
C LYS A 3 37.36 -24.21 -34.54
N ARG A 4 36.94 -23.67 -35.70
CA ARG A 4 36.28 -22.35 -35.77
C ARG A 4 34.85 -22.41 -35.22
N LEU A 5 34.17 -23.54 -35.38
CA LEU A 5 32.83 -23.78 -34.86
C LEU A 5 32.83 -23.92 -33.32
N ILE A 6 33.82 -24.62 -32.76
CA ILE A 6 34.02 -24.75 -31.31
C ILE A 6 34.37 -23.40 -30.68
N MET A 7 35.18 -22.57 -31.36
CA MET A 7 35.53 -21.24 -30.87
C MET A 7 34.32 -20.29 -30.83
N LEU A 8 33.39 -20.42 -31.80
CA LEU A 8 32.15 -19.63 -31.84
C LEU A 8 31.15 -20.03 -30.73
N LEU A 9 31.10 -21.32 -30.38
CA LEU A 9 30.27 -21.84 -29.30
C LEU A 9 30.76 -21.41 -27.91
N LEU A 10 32.08 -21.34 -27.69
CA LEU A 10 32.66 -20.88 -26.41
C LEU A 10 32.43 -19.39 -26.14
N THR A 11 32.36 -18.55 -27.18
CA THR A 11 32.08 -17.12 -27.01
C THR A 11 30.63 -16.83 -26.66
N LEU A 12 29.70 -17.73 -27.03
CA LEU A 12 28.27 -17.53 -26.80
C LEU A 12 27.88 -17.78 -25.33
N SER A 13 28.60 -18.66 -24.63
CA SER A 13 28.34 -18.97 -23.21
C SER A 13 28.81 -17.89 -22.22
N LEU A 14 29.60 -16.90 -22.66
CA LEU A 14 30.14 -15.84 -21.79
C LEU A 14 29.24 -14.60 -21.70
N VAL A 15 28.17 -14.51 -22.50
CA VAL A 15 27.34 -13.30 -22.63
C VAL A 15 26.22 -13.22 -21.58
N SER A 16 26.02 -14.26 -20.76
CA SER A 16 24.90 -14.31 -19.80
C SER A 16 25.35 -14.32 -18.34
N TYR A 17 25.97 -13.21 -17.90
CA TYR A 17 26.07 -12.89 -16.48
C TYR A 17 25.56 -11.47 -16.26
N SER A 18 24.24 -11.32 -16.11
CA SER A 18 23.67 -10.07 -15.62
C SER A 18 23.72 -10.12 -14.09
N PRO A 19 24.53 -9.28 -13.41
CA PRO A 19 24.42 -9.16 -11.97
C PRO A 19 23.01 -8.67 -11.63
N ILE A 20 22.34 -9.34 -10.69
CA ILE A 20 21.07 -8.86 -10.15
C ILE A 20 21.36 -7.54 -9.45
N ASN A 21 21.13 -6.43 -10.16
CA ASN A 21 21.16 -5.09 -9.57
C ASN A 21 19.99 -4.98 -8.61
N ARG A 22 20.26 -5.20 -7.32
CA ARG A 22 19.31 -4.82 -6.27
C ARG A 22 19.17 -3.30 -6.36
N GLY A 23 17.97 -2.82 -6.64
CA GLY A 23 17.66 -1.40 -6.60
C GLY A 23 17.93 -0.80 -5.21
N PRO A 24 17.82 0.53 -5.07
CA PRO A 24 17.96 1.18 -3.77
C PRO A 24 16.99 0.56 -2.74
N VAL A 25 17.50 0.30 -1.53
CA VAL A 25 16.70 -0.20 -0.40
C VAL A 25 16.19 0.99 0.39
N PHE A 26 14.88 1.07 0.55
CA PHE A 26 14.23 2.10 1.36
C PHE A 26 13.87 1.52 2.72
N LYS A 27 14.11 2.32 3.78
CA LYS A 27 13.75 1.95 5.16
C LYS A 27 12.69 2.91 5.67
N PHE A 28 11.62 2.35 6.20
CA PHE A 28 10.50 3.08 6.76
C PHE A 28 10.28 2.64 8.21
N LYS A 29 9.94 3.58 9.08
CA LYS A 29 9.41 3.30 10.42
C LYS A 29 7.91 3.54 10.36
N MET A 30 7.13 2.52 10.69
CA MET A 30 5.68 2.49 10.51
C MET A 30 5.05 1.53 11.50
N ASP A 31 3.76 1.71 11.76
CA ASP A 31 2.96 0.80 12.59
C ASP A 31 2.24 -0.21 11.71
N ASN A 32 1.76 0.24 10.54
CA ASN A 32 1.11 -0.61 9.53
C ASN A 32 1.41 -0.09 8.11
N PHE A 33 1.25 -0.94 7.10
CA PHE A 33 1.31 -0.56 5.69
C PHE A 33 0.53 -1.52 4.81
N ASP A 34 0.18 -1.03 3.63
CA ASP A 34 -0.36 -1.86 2.56
C ASP A 34 0.03 -1.29 1.19
N VAL A 35 -0.08 -2.09 0.13
CA VAL A 35 0.28 -1.72 -1.24
C VAL A 35 -0.91 -1.99 -2.15
N ASP A 36 -1.32 -0.97 -2.90
CA ASP A 36 -2.43 -1.12 -3.83
C ASP A 36 -2.04 -1.89 -5.10
N VAL A 37 -3.04 -2.22 -5.93
CA VAL A 37 -2.85 -2.91 -7.22
C VAL A 37 -2.04 -2.12 -8.25
N LEU A 38 -1.81 -0.82 -8.04
CA LEU A 38 -1.01 0.06 -8.89
C LEU A 38 0.44 0.17 -8.40
N GLY A 39 0.78 -0.45 -7.26
CA GLY A 39 2.09 -0.42 -6.64
C GLY A 39 2.35 0.82 -5.78
N ASN A 40 1.32 1.60 -5.44
CA ASN A 40 1.47 2.69 -4.47
C ASN A 40 1.54 2.11 -3.05
N LEU A 41 2.51 2.58 -2.27
CA LEU A 41 2.71 2.18 -0.88
C LEU A 41 1.98 3.15 0.05
N TYR A 42 1.17 2.60 0.94
CA TYR A 42 0.45 3.33 1.97
C TYR A 42 1.03 2.96 3.33
N VAL A 43 1.48 3.96 4.08
CA VAL A 43 2.18 3.77 5.35
C VAL A 43 1.40 4.48 6.45
N VAL A 44 1.07 3.76 7.51
CA VAL A 44 0.51 4.31 8.74
C VAL A 44 1.62 4.56 9.74
N ARG A 45 1.61 5.76 10.33
CA ARG A 45 2.47 6.14 11.44
C ARG A 45 1.64 6.95 12.43
N GLU A 46 1.32 6.36 13.58
CA GLU A 46 0.43 6.92 14.61
C GLU A 46 -0.93 7.31 14.00
N ALA A 47 -1.26 8.60 13.97
CA ALA A 47 -2.50 9.14 13.41
C ALA A 47 -2.40 9.53 11.91
N GLU A 48 -1.26 9.29 11.27
CA GLU A 48 -0.96 9.76 9.91
C GLU A 48 -0.92 8.59 8.91
N LEU A 49 -1.68 8.71 7.82
CA LEU A 49 -1.59 7.87 6.63
C LEU A 49 -0.81 8.62 5.54
N ILE A 50 0.25 8.00 5.02
CA ILE A 50 1.12 8.58 4.01
C ILE A 50 1.09 7.70 2.75
N LYS A 51 0.83 8.31 1.60
CA LYS A 51 0.91 7.63 0.29
C LYS A 51 2.24 7.93 -0.39
N TYR A 52 2.88 6.88 -0.89
CA TYR A 52 4.01 6.93 -1.79
C TYR A 52 3.63 6.25 -3.11
N ASN A 53 4.09 6.77 -4.25
CA ASN A 53 3.90 6.07 -5.52
C ASN A 53 4.83 4.86 -5.67
N SER A 54 4.71 4.16 -6.80
CA SER A 54 5.54 3.01 -7.18
C SER A 54 7.04 3.31 -7.27
N GLU A 55 7.42 4.59 -7.39
CA GLU A 55 8.81 5.05 -7.33
C GLU A 55 9.22 5.52 -5.92
N LEU A 56 8.40 5.24 -4.92
CA LEU A 56 8.58 5.57 -3.50
C LEU A 56 8.73 7.07 -3.22
N ARG A 57 8.16 7.93 -4.08
CA ARG A 57 8.00 9.36 -3.81
C ARG A 57 6.71 9.60 -3.04
N LYS A 58 6.79 10.36 -1.94
CA LYS A 58 5.61 10.78 -1.16
C LYS A 58 4.71 11.66 -2.02
N GLU A 59 3.43 11.29 -2.13
CA GLU A 59 2.44 12.01 -2.94
C GLU A 59 1.40 12.74 -2.08
N ALA A 60 0.90 12.07 -1.04
CA ALA A 60 -0.21 12.58 -0.24
C ALA A 60 -0.07 12.18 1.23
N THR A 61 -0.83 12.86 2.08
CA THR A 61 -0.91 12.59 3.52
C THR A 61 -2.32 12.88 4.00
N PHE A 62 -2.80 12.05 4.91
CA PHE A 62 -4.06 12.24 5.60
C PHE A 62 -3.88 11.98 7.09
N ALA A 63 -4.55 12.78 7.92
CA ALA A 63 -4.65 12.56 9.35
C ALA A 63 -5.99 13.12 9.84
N ASN A 64 -6.62 12.43 10.79
CA ASN A 64 -7.77 12.93 11.51
C ASN A 64 -7.51 12.86 13.01
N LEU A 65 -6.91 13.92 13.55
CA LEU A 65 -6.47 13.97 14.95
C LEU A 65 -7.62 13.79 15.95
N SER A 66 -8.86 14.08 15.55
CA SER A 66 -10.04 13.90 16.39
C SER A 66 -10.44 12.43 16.58
N LEU A 67 -9.93 11.52 15.74
CA LEU A 67 -10.17 10.08 15.83
C LEU A 67 -8.95 9.31 16.35
N GLY A 68 -7.87 10.00 16.73
CA GLY A 68 -6.69 9.36 17.29
C GLY A 68 -5.88 8.55 16.28
N GLU A 69 -5.33 7.42 16.74
CA GLU A 69 -4.47 6.54 15.96
C GLU A 69 -5.27 5.74 14.93
N ILE A 70 -4.65 5.50 13.76
CA ILE A 70 -5.26 4.66 12.73
C ILE A 70 -4.99 3.19 13.08
N SER A 71 -6.05 2.42 13.30
CA SER A 71 -5.94 1.00 13.68
C SER A 71 -5.61 0.12 12.47
N SER A 72 -6.31 0.32 11.35
CA SER A 72 -6.03 -0.40 10.11
C SER A 72 -6.41 0.38 8.86
N ILE A 73 -5.84 -0.05 7.73
CA ILE A 73 -6.18 0.42 6.40
C ILE A 73 -6.46 -0.78 5.49
N ASP A 74 -7.30 -0.57 4.48
CA ASP A 74 -7.49 -1.49 3.37
C ASP A 74 -7.43 -0.68 2.06
N VAL A 75 -6.44 -1.01 1.22
CA VAL A 75 -6.16 -0.33 -0.04
C VAL A 75 -6.38 -1.25 -1.25
N SER A 76 -7.11 -2.35 -1.05
CA SER A 76 -7.42 -3.34 -2.10
C SER A 76 -8.17 -2.73 -3.29
N ASP A 77 -8.96 -1.67 -3.05
CA ASP A 77 -9.49 -0.77 -4.08
C ASP A 77 -8.71 0.57 -4.09
N ALA A 78 -7.86 0.76 -5.10
CA ALA A 78 -7.02 1.95 -5.26
C ALA A 78 -7.81 3.27 -5.33
N MET A 79 -9.13 3.24 -5.57
CA MET A 79 -9.99 4.42 -5.68
C MET A 79 -10.97 4.57 -4.50
N ASN A 80 -10.95 3.64 -3.56
CA ASN A 80 -11.86 3.62 -2.41
C ASN A 80 -11.20 3.02 -1.18
N LEU A 81 -10.25 3.76 -0.61
CA LEU A 81 -9.47 3.28 0.53
C LEU A 81 -10.30 3.35 1.79
N LEU A 82 -10.18 2.32 2.63
CA LEU A 82 -10.81 2.27 3.94
C LEU A 82 -9.77 2.59 5.01
N VAL A 83 -10.12 3.49 5.93
CA VAL A 83 -9.33 3.78 7.13
C VAL A 83 -10.21 3.51 8.35
N PHE A 84 -9.75 2.62 9.22
CA PHE A 84 -10.50 2.19 10.39
C PHE A 84 -9.87 2.74 11.68
N TYR A 85 -10.72 3.27 12.55
CA TYR A 85 -10.40 3.77 13.88
C TYR A 85 -11.18 2.94 14.90
N GLU A 86 -10.53 1.93 15.47
CA GLU A 86 -11.11 0.96 16.42
C GLU A 86 -11.63 1.66 17.68
N ASP A 87 -10.82 2.53 18.30
CA ASP A 87 -11.16 3.23 19.54
C ASP A 87 -12.43 4.09 19.44
N PHE A 88 -12.79 4.52 18.24
CA PHE A 88 -13.96 5.33 17.96
C PHE A 88 -15.04 4.60 17.16
N SER A 89 -14.84 3.31 16.87
CA SER A 89 -15.71 2.49 16.04
C SER A 89 -16.14 3.20 14.76
N LYS A 90 -15.16 3.79 14.06
CA LYS A 90 -15.41 4.62 12.87
C LYS A 90 -14.63 4.16 11.66
N VAL A 91 -15.30 4.23 10.52
CA VAL A 91 -14.73 3.94 9.21
C VAL A 91 -14.78 5.17 8.32
N LEU A 92 -13.64 5.53 7.74
CA LEU A 92 -13.51 6.59 6.76
C LEU A 92 -13.23 5.99 5.39
N PHE A 93 -13.75 6.64 4.35
CA PHE A 93 -13.46 6.29 2.96
C PHE A 93 -12.73 7.43 2.28
N LEU A 94 -11.56 7.13 1.72
CA LEU A 94 -10.71 8.08 1.02
C LEU A 94 -10.63 7.73 -0.47
N ASP A 95 -10.35 8.73 -1.31
CA ASP A 95 -9.94 8.52 -2.70
C ASP A 95 -8.41 8.37 -2.82
N ASN A 96 -7.92 8.13 -4.03
CA ASN A 96 -6.50 7.91 -4.32
C ASN A 96 -5.59 9.14 -4.05
N THR A 97 -6.17 10.31 -3.77
CA THR A 97 -5.47 11.53 -3.33
C THR A 97 -5.45 11.67 -1.81
N LEU A 98 -5.99 10.66 -1.09
CA LEU A 98 -6.27 10.65 0.35
C LEU A 98 -7.30 11.70 0.79
N SER A 99 -8.21 12.10 -0.11
CA SER A 99 -9.30 13.01 0.23
C SER A 99 -10.54 12.22 0.69
N LEU A 100 -11.25 12.74 1.69
CA LEU A 100 -12.50 12.14 2.18
C LEU A 100 -13.58 12.13 1.09
N LYS A 101 -14.12 10.94 0.80
CA LYS A 101 -15.21 10.77 -0.18
C LYS A 101 -16.58 11.06 0.41
N LYS A 102 -16.74 10.82 1.72
CA LYS A 102 -17.98 11.01 2.48
C LYS A 102 -17.66 11.20 3.96
N SER A 103 -18.67 11.58 4.73
CA SER A 103 -18.60 11.59 6.18
C SER A 103 -18.24 10.21 6.74
N ALA A 104 -17.56 10.20 7.89
CA ALA A 104 -17.25 8.98 8.61
C ALA A 104 -18.53 8.18 8.89
N ILE A 105 -18.43 6.85 8.79
CA ILE A 105 -19.47 5.92 9.20
C ILE A 105 -19.20 5.55 10.65
N ASP A 106 -20.16 5.78 11.53
CA ASP A 106 -20.13 5.30 12.91
C ASP A 106 -20.71 3.88 12.96
N LEU A 107 -19.84 2.90 13.26
CA LEU A 107 -20.23 1.50 13.34
C LEU A 107 -21.10 1.24 14.57
N SER A 108 -20.97 2.05 15.62
CA SER A 108 -21.79 1.95 16.84
C SER A 108 -23.25 2.22 16.52
N GLU A 109 -23.53 3.24 15.70
CA GLU A 109 -24.88 3.55 15.20
C GLU A 109 -25.46 2.43 14.33
N LEU A 110 -24.60 1.63 13.70
CA LEU A 110 -24.99 0.46 12.91
C LEU A 110 -25.13 -0.83 13.75
N GLY A 111 -24.92 -0.76 15.07
CA GLY A 111 -25.03 -1.91 15.97
C GLY A 111 -23.73 -2.70 16.17
N PHE A 112 -22.59 -2.14 15.76
CA PHE A 112 -21.26 -2.74 15.90
C PHE A 112 -20.31 -1.83 16.71
N PRO A 113 -20.60 -1.54 17.99
CA PRO A 113 -19.82 -0.61 18.81
C PRO A 113 -18.43 -1.12 19.19
N ASP A 114 -18.20 -2.44 19.12
CA ASP A 114 -16.94 -3.09 19.50
C ASP A 114 -16.30 -3.81 18.30
N ALA A 115 -16.44 -3.23 17.11
CA ALA A 115 -15.76 -3.75 15.93
C ALA A 115 -14.24 -3.69 16.17
N SER A 116 -13.54 -4.81 16.00
CA SER A 116 -12.08 -4.88 16.13
C SER A 116 -11.36 -4.87 14.77
N LEU A 117 -12.08 -5.13 13.68
CA LEU A 117 -11.55 -5.17 12.33
C LEU A 117 -12.60 -4.66 11.34
N ALA A 118 -12.12 -3.97 10.31
CA ALA A 118 -12.91 -3.60 9.15
C ALA A 118 -12.05 -3.72 7.89
N CYS A 119 -12.65 -4.20 6.81
CA CYS A 119 -12.02 -4.31 5.49
C CYS A 119 -13.06 -4.05 4.40
N LEU A 120 -12.58 -3.79 3.19
CA LEU A 120 -13.42 -3.65 2.02
C LEU A 120 -13.89 -5.02 1.55
N SER A 121 -15.11 -5.04 0.99
CA SER A 121 -15.54 -6.14 0.14
C SER A 121 -15.19 -5.80 -1.30
N TYR A 122 -14.72 -6.79 -2.06
CA TYR A 122 -14.50 -6.63 -3.50
C TYR A 122 -15.80 -6.36 -4.27
N ASN A 123 -16.95 -6.77 -3.71
CA ASN A 123 -18.23 -6.71 -4.39
C ASN A 123 -19.06 -5.52 -3.87
N ASN A 124 -19.05 -4.41 -4.60
CA ASN A 124 -19.88 -3.22 -4.37
C ASN A 124 -21.26 -3.35 -5.04
N ALA A 125 -21.90 -4.52 -4.94
CA ALA A 125 -23.19 -4.78 -5.57
C ALA A 125 -24.32 -3.98 -4.90
#